data_AF-A0A4C1SPJ1-F1
#
_entry.id   AF-A0A4C1SPJ1-F1
#
_cell.length_a   1.000
_cell.length_b   1.000
_cell.length_c   1.000
_cell.angle_alpha   90.00
_cell.angle_beta   90.00
_cell.angle_gamma   90.00
#
_symmetry.space_group_name_H-M   'P 1'
#
loop_
_entity.id
_entity.type
_entity.pdbx_description
1 polymer ?
#
loop_
_entity_poly.entity_id
_entity_poly.type
_entity_poly.pdbx_seq_one_letter_code
_entity_poly.pdbx_strand_id
1 'polypeptide(L)'
;IQSGQRYSKDDVIRAILCAISPDIFIPHYWRTEKNCVVFFVDDYSIAQRLQNIERSVQMPLMATVCLYGCVPVVPLFQWMRNLKKNETGHGQRYNPQTKALDLTKFHADADFRNIFVGLFRTPVMSAALDIIQANIPDLEALNLNENNIASMESFKNVEQRLPT
;
A
#
# COMPACT_ATOMS: atom_id res chain seq x y z
N ILE A 1 1.74 -13.90 10.72
CA ILE A 1 1.19 -15.18 11.24
C ILE A 1 2.28 -16.25 11.27
N GLN A 2 2.77 -16.62 12.45
CA GLN A 2 3.74 -17.70 12.60
C GLN A 2 3.14 -19.06 12.25
N SER A 3 3.97 -19.96 11.72
CA SER A 3 3.63 -21.30 11.22
C SER A 3 2.53 -21.35 10.14
N GLY A 4 2.10 -20.19 9.63
CA GLY A 4 1.01 -20.07 8.65
C GLY A 4 1.32 -20.74 7.30
N GLN A 5 2.60 -20.94 6.97
CA GLN A 5 3.03 -21.58 5.73
C GLN A 5 2.69 -23.07 5.65
N ARG A 6 2.31 -23.69 6.78
CA ARG A 6 1.86 -25.09 6.82
C ARG A 6 0.44 -25.27 6.29
N TYR A 7 -0.29 -24.17 6.11
CA TYR A 7 -1.69 -24.16 5.69
C TYR A 7 -1.82 -23.48 4.34
N SER A 8 -2.88 -23.82 3.59
CA SER A 8 -3.18 -23.11 2.35
C SER A 8 -3.58 -21.66 2.67
N LYS A 9 -3.36 -20.75 1.70
CA LYS A 9 -3.78 -19.35 1.82
C LYS A 9 -5.27 -19.24 2.19
N ASP A 10 -6.11 -20.04 1.53
CA ASP A 10 -7.55 -20.00 1.75
C ASP A 10 -7.97 -20.55 3.12
N ASP A 11 -7.25 -21.54 3.67
CA ASP A 11 -7.49 -22.02 5.03
C ASP A 11 -7.16 -20.94 6.06
N VAL A 12 -6.03 -20.25 5.89
CA VAL A 12 -5.61 -19.19 6.80
C VAL A 12 -6.58 -17.99 6.72
N ILE A 13 -6.99 -17.60 5.52
CA ILE A 13 -7.98 -16.51 5.34
C ILE A 13 -9.31 -16.89 5.98
N ARG A 14 -9.83 -18.10 5.73
CA ARG A 14 -11.07 -18.58 6.36
C ARG A 14 -10.98 -18.59 7.87
N ALA A 15 -9.86 -19.09 8.43
CA ALA A 15 -9.66 -19.11 9.88
C ALA A 15 -9.68 -17.71 10.50
N ILE A 16 -9.04 -16.73 9.86
CA ILE A 16 -9.04 -15.34 10.33
C ILE A 16 -10.44 -14.73 10.21
N LEU A 17 -11.14 -14.92 9.09
CA LEU A 17 -12.51 -14.43 8.90
C LEU A 17 -13.45 -14.98 9.97
N CYS A 18 -13.34 -16.27 10.30
CA CYS A 18 -14.09 -16.86 11.41
C CYS A 18 -13.78 -16.20 12.76
N ALA A 19 -12.52 -15.84 13.01
CA ALA A 19 -12.07 -15.23 14.27
C ALA A 19 -12.48 -13.75 14.43
N ILE A 20 -12.63 -13.01 13.33
CA ILE A 20 -13.02 -11.58 13.35
C ILE A 20 -14.48 -11.31 13.01
N SER A 21 -15.28 -12.36 12.78
CA SER A 21 -16.71 -12.23 12.49
C SER A 21 -17.40 -11.26 13.48
N PRO A 22 -18.26 -10.33 13.01
CA PRO A 22 -18.79 -10.20 11.65
C PRO A 22 -17.91 -9.38 10.69
N ASP A 23 -16.73 -8.94 11.11
CA ASP A 23 -15.88 -8.09 10.26
C ASP A 23 -15.29 -8.90 9.11
N ILE A 24 -14.98 -8.20 8.01
CA ILE A 24 -14.28 -8.75 6.87
C ILE A 24 -12.93 -8.06 6.72
N PHE A 25 -11.97 -8.76 6.14
CA PHE A 25 -10.70 -8.17 5.75
C PHE A 25 -10.30 -8.67 4.37
N ILE A 26 -9.56 -7.83 3.64
CA ILE A 26 -8.95 -8.20 2.37
C ILE A 26 -7.43 -8.22 2.60
N PRO A 27 -6.77 -9.39 2.53
CA PRO A 27 -5.32 -9.44 2.68
C PRO A 27 -4.63 -8.89 1.43
N HIS A 28 -3.89 -7.81 1.61
CA HIS A 28 -3.01 -7.24 0.60
C HIS A 28 -1.58 -7.80 0.75
N TYR A 29 -0.91 -8.02 -0.38
CA TYR A 29 0.49 -8.46 -0.44
C TYR A 29 0.80 -9.71 0.40
N TRP A 30 -0.02 -10.75 0.20
CA TRP A 30 0.21 -12.05 0.82
C TRP A 30 1.54 -12.65 0.38
N ARG A 31 2.41 -12.92 1.35
CA ARG A 31 3.67 -13.61 1.11
C ARG A 31 4.02 -14.53 2.27
N THR A 32 4.81 -15.54 1.94
CA THR A 32 5.37 -16.46 2.92
C THR A 32 6.82 -16.09 3.19
N GLU A 33 7.16 -15.77 4.44
CA GLU A 33 8.51 -15.50 4.88
C GLU A 33 8.97 -16.59 5.86
N LYS A 34 9.89 -17.46 5.43
CA LYS A 34 10.45 -18.56 6.25
C LYS A 34 9.36 -19.43 6.91
N ASN A 35 9.03 -19.14 8.17
CA ASN A 35 8.09 -19.86 9.01
C ASN A 35 6.86 -19.00 9.36
N CYS A 36 6.55 -17.98 8.56
CA CYS A 36 5.37 -17.16 8.76
C CYS A 36 4.76 -16.71 7.44
N VAL A 37 3.48 -16.34 7.51
CA VAL A 37 2.77 -15.61 6.47
C VAL A 37 2.66 -14.15 6.88
N VAL A 38 2.89 -13.26 5.92
CA VAL A 38 2.79 -11.81 6.07
C VAL A 38 1.81 -11.26 5.03
N PHE A 39 0.93 -10.38 5.47
CA PHE A 39 0.02 -9.61 4.63
C PHE A 39 -0.26 -8.27 5.31
N PHE A 40 -0.90 -7.35 4.58
CA PHE A 40 -1.34 -6.05 5.08
C PHE A 40 -2.85 -5.94 4.92
N VAL A 41 -3.45 -5.04 5.71
CA VAL A 41 -4.86 -4.63 5.58
C VAL A 41 -4.90 -3.12 5.43
N ASP A 42 -5.94 -2.63 4.77
CA ASP A 42 -6.20 -1.22 4.49
C ASP A 42 -6.88 -0.50 5.67
N ASP A 43 -7.61 -1.23 6.51
CA ASP A 43 -8.34 -0.68 7.65
C ASP A 43 -7.58 -0.84 8.99
N TYR A 44 -7.38 0.27 9.70
CA TYR A 44 -6.71 0.30 11.01
C TYR A 44 -7.50 -0.42 12.12
N SER A 45 -8.82 -0.29 12.13
CA SER A 45 -9.68 -0.99 13.10
C SER A 45 -9.58 -2.50 12.92
N ILE A 46 -9.53 -2.96 11.66
CA ILE A 46 -9.28 -4.36 11.33
C ILE A 46 -7.87 -4.77 11.73
N ALA A 47 -6.85 -3.96 11.46
CA ALA A 47 -5.47 -4.24 11.89
C ALA A 47 -5.37 -4.43 13.42
N GLN A 48 -6.04 -3.57 14.19
CA GLN A 48 -6.11 -3.67 15.65
C GLN A 48 -6.87 -4.92 16.09
N ARG A 49 -7.97 -5.26 15.42
CA ARG A 49 -8.73 -6.48 15.72
C ARG A 49 -7.92 -7.73 15.43
N LEU A 50 -7.19 -7.75 14.30
CA LEU A 50 -6.25 -8.82 13.92
C LEU A 50 -5.13 -9.03 14.94
N GLN A 51 -4.61 -7.95 15.55
CA GLN A 51 -3.61 -8.05 16.63
C GLN A 51 -4.14 -8.77 17.87
N ASN A 52 -5.44 -8.62 18.17
CA ASN A 52 -6.05 -9.21 19.37
C ASN A 52 -6.45 -10.69 19.21
N ILE A 53 -6.35 -11.25 17.99
CA ILE A 53 -6.70 -12.66 17.69
C ILE A 53 -5.76 -13.66 18.35
N GLU A 54 -4.54 -13.24 18.71
CA GLU A 54 -3.50 -14.11 19.28
C GLU A 54 -3.98 -14.90 20.53
N ARG A 55 -5.04 -14.42 21.21
CA ARG A 55 -5.61 -15.08 22.39
C ARG A 55 -6.79 -16.02 22.15
N SER A 56 -7.48 -15.95 21.02
CA SER A 56 -8.80 -16.59 20.85
C SER A 56 -8.83 -17.79 19.89
N VAL A 57 -7.81 -17.97 19.05
CA VAL A 57 -7.80 -19.02 18.03
C VAL A 57 -7.02 -20.24 18.54
N GLN A 58 -7.67 -21.42 18.56
CA GLN A 58 -7.06 -22.71 18.92
C GLN A 58 -6.00 -23.23 17.93
N MET A 59 -5.66 -22.44 16.91
CA MET A 59 -4.44 -22.59 16.13
C MET A 59 -3.41 -21.62 16.71
N PRO A 60 -2.16 -22.02 16.97
CA PRO A 60 -1.12 -21.11 17.48
C PRO A 60 -0.68 -20.12 16.39
N LEU A 61 -1.60 -19.23 15.99
CA LEU A 61 -1.36 -18.09 15.15
C LEU A 61 -0.77 -17.00 16.04
N MET A 62 0.54 -17.05 16.27
CA MET A 62 1.26 -15.87 16.76
C MET A 62 1.29 -14.87 15.61
N ALA A 63 0.29 -13.99 15.53
CA ALA A 63 0.18 -12.96 14.54
C ALA A 63 1.01 -11.75 14.97
N THR A 64 2.34 -11.88 14.95
CA THR A 64 3.22 -10.73 15.18
C THR A 64 3.12 -9.78 13.98
N VAL A 65 2.52 -8.61 14.20
CA VAL A 65 2.51 -7.52 13.21
C VAL A 65 3.87 -6.83 13.25
N CYS A 66 4.73 -7.16 12.28
CA CYS A 66 5.98 -6.45 12.07
C CYS A 66 5.71 -5.24 11.16
N LEU A 67 5.76 -4.03 11.72
CA LEU A 67 5.82 -2.79 10.96
C LEU A 67 7.18 -2.71 10.27
N TYR A 68 7.29 -3.26 9.05
CA TYR A 68 8.51 -3.10 8.25
C TYR A 68 8.61 -1.63 7.81
N GLY A 69 9.44 -0.87 8.53
CA GLY A 69 9.75 0.53 8.24
C GLY A 69 10.53 0.78 6.95
N CYS A 70 10.76 -0.24 6.11
CA CYS A 70 11.48 -0.04 4.86
C CYS A 70 10.59 0.76 3.90
N VAL A 71 11.07 1.91 3.46
CA VAL A 71 10.49 2.65 2.33
C VAL A 71 11.08 1.98 1.10
N PRO A 72 10.31 1.23 0.31
CA PRO A 72 10.82 0.74 -0.96
C PRO A 72 10.89 1.92 -1.93
N VAL A 73 12.00 2.65 -1.90
CA VAL A 73 12.25 3.82 -2.78
C VAL A 73 12.44 3.37 -4.23
N VAL A 74 13.09 2.22 -4.45
CA VAL A 74 13.47 1.71 -5.79
C VAL A 74 12.26 1.37 -6.67
N PRO A 75 11.21 0.67 -6.19
CA PRO A 75 10.04 0.33 -6.99
C PRO A 75 9.16 1.54 -7.32
N LEU A 76 9.04 2.50 -6.38
CA LEU A 76 8.32 3.75 -6.63
C LEU A 76 8.95 4.52 -7.79
N PHE A 77 10.28 4.63 -7.79
CA PHE A 77 11.01 5.33 -8.83
C PHE A 77 10.89 4.66 -10.21
N GLN A 78 10.93 3.32 -10.26
CA GLN A 78 10.73 2.58 -11.51
C GLN A 78 9.29 2.72 -12.03
N TRP A 79 8.29 2.59 -11.15
CA TRP A 79 6.88 2.77 -11.51
C TRP A 79 6.60 4.16 -12.09
N MET A 80 7.10 5.20 -11.42
CA MET A 80 6.91 6.58 -11.87
C MET A 80 7.68 6.94 -13.13
N ARG A 81 8.84 6.32 -13.38
CA ARG A 81 9.55 6.44 -14.64
C ARG A 81 8.75 5.83 -15.79
N ASN A 82 8.04 4.73 -15.53
CA ASN A 82 7.24 4.02 -16.53
C ASN A 82 5.91 4.74 -16.84
N LEU A 83 5.35 5.49 -15.88
CA LEU A 83 4.19 6.39 -16.10
C LEU A 83 4.39 7.30 -17.32
N LYS A 84 5.56 7.93 -17.46
CA LYS A 84 5.85 8.86 -18.56
C LYS A 84 6.02 8.17 -19.91
N LYS A 85 6.43 6.90 -19.90
CA LYS A 85 6.69 6.13 -21.12
C LYS A 85 5.44 5.47 -21.70
N ASN A 86 4.28 5.53 -21.03
CA ASN A 86 3.08 4.79 -21.41
C ASN A 86 3.33 3.28 -21.60
N GLU A 87 4.43 2.74 -21.08
CA GLU A 87 4.93 1.39 -21.39
C GLU A 87 4.31 0.31 -20.48
N THR A 88 3.69 0.69 -19.36
CA THR A 88 3.03 -0.25 -18.47
C THR A 88 1.52 -0.14 -18.64
N GLY A 89 0.99 -1.05 -19.46
CA GLY A 89 -0.45 -1.28 -19.56
C GLY A 89 -1.06 -1.56 -18.19
N HIS A 90 -2.34 -1.24 -18.07
CA HIS A 90 -3.26 -1.48 -16.95
C HIS A 90 -3.52 -0.32 -15.96
N GLY A 91 -3.10 0.90 -16.30
CA GLY A 91 -3.68 2.10 -15.70
C GLY A 91 -3.02 3.36 -16.22
N GLN A 92 -3.60 4.00 -17.25
CA GLN A 92 -3.24 5.37 -17.60
C GLN A 92 -3.72 6.29 -16.46
N ARG A 93 -2.98 6.30 -15.35
CA ARG A 93 -3.24 7.16 -14.20
C ARG A 93 -2.96 8.62 -14.54
N TYR A 94 -2.07 8.88 -15.49
CA TYR A 94 -1.87 10.22 -16.04
C TYR A 94 -2.76 10.44 -17.26
N ASN A 95 -3.56 11.51 -17.23
CA ASN A 95 -4.31 12.00 -18.37
C ASN A 95 -3.56 13.19 -19.00
N PRO A 96 -2.95 13.03 -20.19
CA PRO A 96 -2.23 14.12 -20.86
C PRO A 96 -3.11 15.31 -21.27
N GLN A 97 -4.41 15.10 -21.50
CA GLN A 97 -5.32 16.17 -21.94
C GLN A 97 -5.66 17.14 -20.81
N THR A 98 -5.87 16.61 -19.61
CA THR A 98 -6.21 17.40 -18.42
C THR A 98 -5.01 17.61 -17.50
N LYS A 99 -3.83 17.10 -17.90
CA LYS A 99 -2.60 17.02 -17.11
C LYS A 99 -2.86 16.58 -15.67
N ALA A 100 -3.73 15.59 -15.51
CA ALA A 100 -4.19 15.10 -14.21
C ALA A 100 -3.55 13.75 -13.91
N LEU A 101 -3.08 13.55 -12.67
CA LEU A 101 -2.52 12.29 -12.21
C LEU A 101 -3.41 11.68 -11.13
N ASP A 102 -3.85 10.44 -11.37
CA ASP A 102 -4.70 9.68 -10.47
C ASP A 102 -3.93 8.61 -9.67
N LEU A 103 -3.63 8.92 -8.41
CA LEU A 103 -3.01 7.98 -7.47
C LEU A 103 -4.04 7.36 -6.52
N THR A 104 -5.32 7.27 -6.89
CA THR A 104 -6.36 6.62 -6.06
C THR A 104 -5.96 5.18 -5.73
N LYS A 105 -6.13 4.77 -4.46
CA LYS A 105 -5.76 3.44 -3.94
C LYS A 105 -4.38 2.98 -4.45
N PHE A 106 -3.36 3.82 -4.30
CA PHE A 106 -2.04 3.59 -4.90
C PHE A 106 -1.41 2.26 -4.47
N HIS A 107 -1.58 1.89 -3.20
CA HIS A 107 -1.13 0.61 -2.65
C HIS A 107 -1.87 -0.62 -3.23
N ALA A 108 -2.92 -0.45 -4.02
CA ALA A 108 -3.64 -1.56 -4.64
C ALA A 108 -3.19 -1.82 -6.09
N ASP A 109 -2.23 -1.04 -6.62
CA ASP A 109 -1.79 -1.18 -8.00
C ASP A 109 -1.20 -2.56 -8.29
N ALA A 110 -1.55 -3.09 -9.46
CA ALA A 110 -1.06 -4.40 -9.92
C ALA A 110 0.46 -4.42 -10.09
N ASP A 111 1.07 -3.27 -10.37
CA ASP A 111 2.53 -3.14 -10.49
C ASP A 111 3.26 -3.34 -9.16
N PHE A 112 2.56 -3.13 -8.04
CA PHE A 112 3.14 -3.28 -6.72
C PHE A 112 3.03 -4.68 -6.15
N ARG A 113 2.49 -5.69 -6.85
CA ARG A 113 2.20 -7.06 -6.31
C ARG A 113 3.20 -7.65 -5.29
N ASN A 114 4.49 -7.34 -5.40
CA ASN A 114 5.54 -7.86 -4.52
C ASN A 114 5.98 -6.91 -3.38
N ILE A 115 5.51 -5.66 -3.34
CA ILE A 115 6.03 -4.59 -2.48
C ILE A 115 4.91 -3.62 -2.04
N PHE A 116 4.75 -3.40 -0.73
CA PHE A 116 3.78 -2.43 -0.21
C PHE A 116 4.28 -0.99 -0.36
N VAL A 117 3.56 -0.16 -1.12
CA VAL A 117 3.86 1.26 -1.31
C VAL A 117 2.70 2.13 -0.82
N GLY A 118 2.76 2.53 0.45
CA GLY A 118 1.71 3.36 1.08
C GLY A 118 2.04 4.84 1.04
N LEU A 119 1.25 5.63 0.31
CA LEU A 119 1.38 7.09 0.26
C LEU A 119 1.10 7.77 1.61
N PHE A 120 0.41 7.11 2.55
CA PHE A 120 0.24 7.64 3.92
C PHE A 120 1.55 7.80 4.70
N ARG A 121 2.66 7.17 4.25
CA ARG A 121 3.97 7.33 4.89
C ARG A 121 4.66 8.56 4.35
N THR A 122 5.00 9.51 5.21
CA THR A 122 5.65 10.78 4.84
C THR A 122 6.84 10.65 3.90
N PRO A 123 7.80 9.71 4.11
CA PRO A 123 8.92 9.55 3.18
C PRO A 123 8.52 9.03 1.79
N VAL A 124 7.48 8.19 1.71
CA VAL A 124 6.96 7.65 0.44
C VAL A 124 6.27 8.78 -0.33
N MET A 125 5.44 9.57 0.34
CA MET A 125 4.76 10.71 -0.27
C MET A 125 5.75 11.78 -0.73
N SER A 126 6.73 12.15 0.10
CA SER A 126 7.77 13.12 -0.30
C SER A 126 8.50 12.65 -1.54
N ALA A 127 8.95 11.39 -1.58
CA ALA A 127 9.61 10.84 -2.75
C ALA A 127 8.68 10.84 -3.98
N ALA A 128 7.39 10.52 -3.82
CA ALA A 128 6.42 10.58 -4.92
C ALA A 128 6.28 12.01 -5.47
N LEU A 129 6.15 13.02 -4.60
CA LEU A 129 6.07 14.43 -5.01
C LEU A 129 7.32 14.89 -5.75
N ASP A 130 8.52 14.55 -5.25
CA ASP A 130 9.79 14.93 -5.88
C ASP A 130 9.92 14.31 -7.29
N ILE A 131 9.44 13.07 -7.46
CA ILE A 131 9.46 12.40 -8.77
C ILE A 131 8.38 12.98 -9.70
N ILE A 132 7.21 13.37 -9.19
CA ILE A 132 6.16 14.04 -9.98
C ILE A 132 6.75 15.33 -10.55
N GLN A 133 7.37 16.17 -9.71
CA GLN A 133 8.04 17.40 -10.11
C GLN A 133 9.05 17.17 -11.23
N ALA A 134 9.89 16.13 -11.10
CA ALA A 134 10.94 15.86 -12.07
C ALA A 134 10.42 15.33 -13.43
N ASN A 135 9.26 14.66 -13.45
CA ASN A 135 8.78 13.97 -14.65
C ASN A 135 7.61 14.70 -15.34
N ILE A 136 6.74 15.34 -14.57
CA ILE A 136 5.49 16.01 -14.99
C ILE A 136 5.44 17.41 -14.33
N PRO A 137 6.34 18.32 -14.74
CA PRO A 137 6.41 19.68 -14.18
C PRO A 137 5.28 20.60 -14.65
N ASP A 138 4.31 20.10 -15.40
CA ASP A 138 3.13 20.81 -15.88
C ASP A 138 1.83 20.18 -15.33
N LEU A 139 1.91 19.39 -14.26
CA LEU A 139 0.76 18.77 -13.62
C LEU A 139 -0.25 19.82 -13.13
N GLU A 140 -1.52 19.67 -13.54
CA GLU A 140 -2.61 20.59 -13.18
C GLU A 140 -3.53 20.01 -12.08
N ALA A 141 -3.61 18.68 -11.97
CA ALA A 141 -4.45 18.03 -10.96
C ALA A 141 -3.82 16.75 -10.42
N LEU A 142 -3.94 16.53 -9.10
CA LEU A 142 -3.46 15.34 -8.41
C LEU A 142 -4.59 14.73 -7.57
N ASN A 143 -4.97 13.49 -7.87
CA ASN A 143 -5.94 12.74 -7.09
C ASN A 143 -5.22 11.75 -6.17
N LEU A 144 -5.49 11.84 -4.87
CA LEU A 144 -4.86 11.02 -3.82
C LEU A 144 -5.90 10.24 -2.99
N ASN A 145 -7.12 10.10 -3.50
CA ASN A 145 -8.21 9.46 -2.77
C ASN A 145 -7.88 8.04 -2.32
N GLU A 146 -8.45 7.61 -1.19
CA GLU A 146 -8.35 6.23 -0.70
C GLU A 146 -6.90 5.75 -0.43
N ASN A 147 -6.02 6.66 -0.02
CA ASN A 147 -4.65 6.35 0.39
C ASN A 147 -4.42 6.44 1.91
N ASN A 148 -5.47 6.65 2.70
CA ASN A 148 -5.42 6.76 4.16
C ASN A 148 -4.38 7.76 4.69
N ILE A 149 -4.19 8.87 3.97
CA ILE A 149 -3.27 9.94 4.34
C ILE A 149 -3.86 10.69 5.54
N ALA A 150 -3.36 10.41 6.73
CA ALA A 150 -3.83 11.02 7.98
C ALA A 150 -3.11 12.36 8.32
N SER A 151 -2.01 12.67 7.63
CA SER A 151 -1.17 13.84 7.91
C SER A 151 -0.82 14.60 6.64
N MET A 152 -0.87 15.92 6.72
CA MET A 152 -0.47 16.83 5.64
C MET A 152 1.01 17.22 5.69
N GLU A 153 1.80 16.66 6.62
CA GLU A 153 3.21 17.02 6.76
C GLU A 153 4.04 16.81 5.49
N SER A 154 3.71 15.80 4.70
CA SER A 154 4.36 15.51 3.42
C SER A 154 4.15 16.60 2.37
N PHE A 155 3.13 17.45 2.54
CA PHE A 155 2.80 18.57 1.65
C PHE A 155 3.38 19.90 2.13
N LYS A 156 4.18 19.91 3.21
CA LYS A 156 4.91 21.12 3.59
C LYS A 156 5.80 21.55 2.42
N ASN A 157 5.66 22.79 1.98
CA ASN A 157 6.33 23.36 0.81
C ASN A 157 5.95 22.68 -0.52
N VAL A 158 4.75 22.12 -0.63
CA VAL A 158 4.30 21.49 -1.89
C VAL A 158 4.24 22.51 -3.02
N GLU A 159 3.94 23.78 -2.73
CA GLU A 159 3.98 24.90 -3.67
C GLU A 159 5.36 25.17 -4.28
N GLN A 160 6.44 24.68 -3.65
CA GLN A 160 7.80 24.74 -4.19
C GLN A 160 8.16 23.51 -5.02
N ARG A 161 7.34 22.45 -4.93
CA ARG A 161 7.57 21.15 -5.58
C ARG A 161 6.61 20.87 -6.71
N LEU A 162 5.36 21.27 -6.60
CA LEU A 162 4.37 21.16 -7.65
C LEU A 162 4.23 22.50 -8.37
N PRO A 163 3.95 22.49 -9.68
CA PRO A 163 3.78 23.71 -10.46
C PRO A 163 2.52 24.43 -9.98
N THR A 164 2.58 25.76 -9.93
CA THR A 164 1.44 26.62 -9.61
C THR A 164 0.65 26.99 -10.85
#